data_AF-A0A2V9VMU8-F1
#
_entry.id   AF-A0A2V9VMU8-F1
#
_cell.length_a   1.000
_cell.length_b   1.000
_cell.length_c   1.000
_cell.angle_alpha   90.00
_cell.angle_beta   90.00
_cell.angle_gamma   90.00
#
_symmetry.space_group_name_H-M   'P 1'
#
loop_
_entity.id
_entity.type
_entity.pdbx_description
1 polymer ?
#
loop_
_entity_poly.entity_id
_entity_poly.type
_entity_poly.pdbx_seq_one_letter_code
_entity_poly.pdbx_strand_id
1 'polypeptide(L)' 'MEAGRMKAAFLIGRLVFGGFFLYNGINHLKQRKQLGQYAESKNVPMAEATVAATGVVLIAGGASILLGVKPKLGT' A
#
# COMPACT_ATOMS: atom_id res chain seq x y z
N MET A 1 32.05 8.67 4.86
CA MET A 1 31.38 7.51 5.48
C MET A 1 29.92 7.79 5.87
N GLU A 2 29.58 8.97 6.39
CA GLU A 2 28.20 9.42 6.71
C GLU A 2 27.16 9.19 5.59
N ALA A 3 27.47 9.66 4.38
CA ALA A 3 26.53 9.66 3.26
C ALA A 3 26.13 8.25 2.80
N GLY A 4 27.01 7.25 2.95
CA GLY A 4 26.70 5.86 2.64
C GLY A 4 25.67 5.27 3.60
N ARG A 5 25.81 5.58 4.91
CA ARG A 5 24.86 5.16 5.95
C ARG A 5 23.48 5.76 5.72
N MET A 6 23.41 7.04 5.37
CA MET A 6 22.13 7.72 5.07
C MET A 6 21.43 7.13 3.83
N LYS A 7 22.19 6.84 2.76
CA LYS A 7 21.63 6.18 1.57
C LYS A 7 21.09 4.79 1.88
N ALA A 8 21.82 4.01 2.69
CA ALA A 8 21.38 2.69 3.12
C ALA A 8 20.10 2.75 3.96
N ALA A 9 20.06 3.65 4.96
CA ALA A 9 18.88 3.85 5.79
C ALA A 9 17.64 4.26 4.96
N PHE A 10 17.82 5.17 4.01
CA PHE A 10 16.75 5.60 3.11
C PHE A 10 16.25 4.45 2.22
N LEU A 11 17.16 3.65 1.65
CA LEU A 11 16.79 2.49 0.84
C LEU A 11 16.02 1.46 1.66
N ILE A 12 16.47 1.15 2.88
CA ILE A 12 15.79 0.22 3.79
C ILE A 12 14.40 0.75 4.13
N GLY A 13 14.28 2.02 4.52
CA GLY A 13 12.99 2.63 4.82
C GLY A 13 12.03 2.55 3.64
N ARG A 14 12.52 2.80 2.42
CA ARG A 14 11.72 2.70 1.19
C ARG A 14 11.26 1.27 0.92
N LEU A 15 12.14 0.29 1.10
CA LEU A 15 11.80 -1.12 0.88
C LEU A 15 10.76 -1.61 1.89
N VAL A 16 10.95 -1.28 3.17
CA VAL A 16 10.02 -1.65 4.24
C VAL A 16 8.67 -0.97 4.05
N PHE A 17 8.67 0.35 3.84
CA PHE A 17 7.43 1.12 3.70
C PHE A 17 6.67 0.74 2.42
N GLY A 18 7.32 0.79 1.25
CA GLY A 18 6.70 0.42 -0.02
C GLY A 18 6.26 -1.05 -0.03
N GLY A 19 7.08 -1.95 0.51
CA GLY A 19 6.77 -3.37 0.62
C GLY A 19 5.56 -3.63 1.53
N PHE A 20 5.44 -2.91 2.65
CA PHE A 20 4.30 -3.01 3.55
C PHE A 20 2.98 -2.65 2.83
N PHE A 21 2.94 -1.53 2.11
CA PHE A 21 1.74 -1.11 1.37
C PHE A 21 1.41 -2.07 0.22
N LEU A 22 2.42 -2.54 -0.51
CA LEU A 22 2.22 -3.50 -1.60
C LEU A 22 1.67 -4.82 -1.08
N TYR A 23 2.27 -5.37 -0.02
CA TYR A 23 1.82 -6.62 0.61
C TYR A 23 0.40 -6.49 1.15
N ASN A 24 0.10 -5.42 1.88
CA ASN A 24 -1.24 -5.20 2.42
C ASN A 24 -2.26 -4.98 1.30
N GLY A 25 -1.93 -4.22 0.24
CA GLY A 25 -2.81 -4.02 -0.91
C GLY A 25 -3.18 -5.34 -1.62
N ILE A 26 -2.21 -6.25 -1.80
CA ILE A 26 -2.46 -7.59 -2.35
C ILE A 26 -3.40 -8.38 -1.43
N ASN A 27 -3.15 -8.39 -0.12
CA ASN A 27 -4.00 -9.11 0.83
C ASN A 27 -5.40 -8.48 0.95
N HIS A 28 -5.50 -7.16 0.83
CA HIS A 28 -6.76 -6.42 0.83
C HIS A 28 -7.65 -6.84 -0.33
N LEU A 29 -7.07 -7.05 -1.52
CA LEU A 29 -7.79 -7.61 -2.67
C LEU A 29 -8.17 -9.09 -2.48
N LYS A 30 -7.24 -9.90 -1.97
CA LYS A 30 -7.50 -11.33 -1.69
C LYS A 30 -8.62 -11.53 -0.67
N GLN A 31 -8.69 -10.67 0.34
CA GLN A 31 -9.68 -10.71 1.41
C GLN A 31 -10.87 -9.76 1.19
N ARG A 32 -11.06 -9.24 -0.04
CA ARG A 32 -12.05 -8.19 -0.33
C ARG A 32 -13.48 -8.53 0.11
N LYS A 33 -13.88 -9.80 0.05
CA LYS A 33 -15.22 -10.25 0.47
C LYS A 33 -15.43 -10.09 1.97
N GLN A 34 -14.48 -10.58 2.76
CA GLN A 34 -14.52 -10.48 4.23
C GLN A 34 -14.41 -9.02 4.68
N LEU A 35 -13.50 -8.26 4.09
CA LEU A 35 -13.35 -6.84 4.39
C LEU A 35 -14.55 -6.01 3.90
N GLY A 36 -15.17 -6.43 2.80
CA GLY A 36 -16.42 -5.86 2.28
C GLY A 36 -17.55 -5.98 3.30
N GLN A 37 -17.73 -7.15 3.92
CA GLN A 37 -18.72 -7.33 5.00
C GLN A 37 -18.45 -6.41 6.19
N TYR A 38 -17.18 -6.26 6.58
CA TYR A 38 -16.80 -5.31 7.63
C TYR A 38 -17.12 -3.86 7.23
N ALA A 39 -16.76 -3.45 6.02
CA ALA A 39 -17.02 -2.11 5.51
C ALA A 39 -18.54 -1.83 5.35
N GLU A 40 -19.32 -2.83 4.95
CA GLU A 40 -20.78 -2.76 4.90
C GLU A 40 -21.39 -2.56 6.29
N SER A 41 -20.85 -3.23 7.32
CA SER A 41 -21.24 -2.98 8.72
C SER A 41 -20.97 -1.55 9.20
N LYS A 42 -20.13 -0.81 8.47
CA LYS A 42 -19.83 0.61 8.68
C LYS A 42 -20.61 1.54 7.73
N ASN A 43 -21.64 1.03 7.06
CA ASN A 43 -22.46 1.75 6.08
C ASN A 43 -21.67 2.32 4.90
N VAL A 44 -20.55 1.70 4.53
CA VAL A 44 -19.79 2.10 3.33
C VAL A 44 -20.58 1.69 2.09
N PRO A 45 -20.96 2.63 1.20
CA PRO A 45 -21.65 2.28 -0.04
C PRO A 45 -20.74 1.45 -0.96
N MET A 46 -21.34 0.50 -1.68
CA MET A 46 -20.62 -0.40 -2.58
C MET A 46 -19.40 -1.06 -1.91
N ALA A 47 -19.56 -1.51 -0.65
CA ALA A 47 -18.47 -1.84 0.27
C ALA A 47 -17.35 -2.72 -0.34
N GLU A 48 -17.70 -3.84 -0.97
CA GLU A 48 -16.70 -4.73 -1.58
C GLU A 48 -15.95 -4.07 -2.76
N ALA A 49 -16.63 -3.27 -3.57
CA ALA A 49 -16.01 -2.53 -4.67
C ALA A 49 -15.10 -1.41 -4.14
N THR A 50 -15.51 -0.73 -3.07
CA THR A 50 -14.70 0.28 -2.39
C THR A 50 -13.42 -0.34 -1.81
N VAL A 51 -13.54 -1.49 -1.15
CA VAL A 51 -12.39 -2.29 -0.67
C VAL A 51 -11.48 -2.70 -1.83
N ALA A 52 -12.04 -3.15 -2.95
CA ALA A 52 -11.24 -3.47 -4.13
C ALA A 52 -10.48 -2.23 -4.66
N ALA A 53 -11.16 -1.09 -4.76
CA ALA A 53 -10.56 0.16 -5.22
C ALA A 53 -9.43 0.63 -4.31
N THR A 54 -9.62 0.62 -2.99
CA THR A 54 -8.56 0.98 -2.02
C THR A 54 -7.40 -0.01 -2.07
N GLY A 55 -7.67 -1.30 -2.30
CA GLY A 55 -6.62 -2.31 -2.51
C GLY A 55 -5.73 -2.00 -3.72
N VAL A 56 -6.33 -1.58 -4.85
CA VAL A 56 -5.58 -1.13 -6.04
C VAL A 56 -4.73 0.10 -5.73
N VAL A 57 -5.28 1.08 -5.01
CA VAL A 57 -4.53 2.28 -4.60
C VAL A 57 -3.34 1.91 -3.71
N LEU A 58 -3.51 1.01 -2.74
CA LEU A 58 -2.41 0.53 -1.88
C LEU A 58 -1.31 -0.14 -2.69
N ILE A 59 -1.67 -0.96 -3.68
CA ILE A 59 -0.70 -1.62 -4.58
C ILE A 59 0.05 -0.57 -5.40
N ALA A 60 -0.67 0.38 -6.02
CA ALA A 60 -0.06 1.41 -6.85
C ALA A 60 0.89 2.32 -6.05
N GLY A 61 0.46 2.77 -4.87
CA GLY A 61 1.28 3.59 -3.97
C GLY A 61 2.49 2.83 -3.43
N GLY A 62 2.27 1.60 -2.95
CA GLY A 62 3.34 0.73 -2.46
C GLY A 62 4.38 0.41 -3.53
N ALA A 63 3.96 0.09 -4.76
CA ALA A 63 4.86 -0.15 -5.90
C ALA A 63 5.62 1.12 -6.32
N SER A 64 4.96 2.27 -6.36
CA SER A 64 5.58 3.57 -6.65
C SER A 64 6.73 3.87 -5.68
N ILE A 65 6.48 3.71 -4.38
CA ILE A 65 7.50 3.88 -3.33
C ILE A 65 8.60 2.84 -3.49
N LEU A 66 8.25 1.55 -3.55
CA LEU A 66 9.20 0.43 -3.54
C LEU A 66 10.20 0.53 -4.70
N LEU A 67 9.69 0.81 -5.91
CA LEU A 67 10.48 0.93 -7.14
C LEU A 67 11.16 2.30 -7.26
N GLY A 68 10.78 3.28 -6.43
CA GLY A 68 11.27 4.66 -6.52
C GLY A 68 10.74 5.41 -7.75
N VAL A 69 9.61 4.98 -8.32
CA VAL A 69 8.98 5.61 -9.49
C VAL A 69 8.04 6.70 -9.01
N LYS A 70 8.44 7.96 -9.11
CA LYS A 70 7.66 9.13 -8.61
C LYS A 70 7.12 8.90 -7.17
N PRO A 71 7.99 8.57 -6.19
CA PRO A 71 7.56 8.19 -4.84
C PRO A 71 6.75 9.28 -4.14
N LYS A 72 6.93 10.56 -4.50
CA LYS A 72 6.12 11.68 -4.01
C LYS A 72 4.62 11.59 -4.33
N LEU A 73 4.24 10.80 -5.34
CA LEU A 73 2.84 10.53 -5.67
C LEU A 73 2.28 9.31 -4.92
N GLY A 74 3.17 8.47 -4.36
CA GLY A 74 2.80 7.28 -3.59
C GLY A 74 2.81 7.50 -2.08
N THR A 75 3.23 8.68 -1.61
CA THR A 75 3.24 9.14 -0.21
C THR A 75 2.18 10.21 0.00
#